data_AF-A0A8T4QGG1-F1
#
_entry.id   AF-A0A8T4QGG1-F1
#
_cell.length_a   1.000
_cell.length_b   1.000
_cell.length_c   1.000
_cell.angle_alpha   90.00
_cell.angle_beta   90.00
_cell.angle_gamma   90.00
#
_symmetry.space_group_name_H-M   'P 1'
#
loop_
_entity.id
_entity.type
_entity.pdbx_description
1 polymer ?
#
loop_
_entity_poly.entity_id
_entity_poly.type
_entity_poly.pdbx_seq_one_letter_code
_entity_poly.pdbx_strand_id
1 'polypeptide(L)'
;MPTDKEIKKEFKEKASKEPDKYYATSVLKKEGFSRKKCSKCGTYYWSVTNDNVCGNPACSGGFRFIGNTPAKKKLDYIGVWNEFSSLFKKWGYTPI
;
A
#
# COMPACT_ATOMS: atom_id res chain seq x y z
N MET A 1 16.92 -16.59 18.67
CA MET A 1 16.63 -15.93 17.38
C MET A 1 15.46 -14.98 17.59
N PRO A 2 15.49 -13.76 17.05
CA PRO A 2 14.35 -12.85 17.15
C PRO A 2 13.12 -13.45 16.43
N THR A 3 11.95 -13.17 16.96
CA THR A 3 10.66 -13.56 16.38
C THR A 3 10.34 -12.69 15.16
N ASP A 4 9.47 -13.18 14.27
CA ASP A 4 8.93 -12.41 13.14
C ASP A 4 8.40 -11.04 13.54
N LYS A 5 7.79 -10.94 14.74
CA LYS A 5 7.23 -9.69 15.25
C LYS A 5 8.32 -8.69 15.61
N GLU A 6 9.40 -9.15 16.21
CA GLU A 6 10.56 -8.31 16.55
C GLU A 6 11.30 -7.86 15.30
N ILE A 7 11.52 -8.76 14.34
CA ILE A 7 12.16 -8.45 13.05
C ILE A 7 11.36 -7.36 12.31
N LYS A 8 10.03 -7.53 12.21
CA LYS A 8 9.17 -6.53 11.55
C LYS A 8 9.20 -5.18 12.28
N LYS A 9 9.23 -5.19 13.61
CA LYS A 9 9.32 -3.96 14.40
C LYS A 9 10.63 -3.23 14.15
N GLU A 10 11.75 -3.94 14.23
CA GLU A 10 13.08 -3.38 13.98
C GLU A 10 13.21 -2.84 12.56
N PHE A 11 12.78 -3.61 11.55
CA PHE A 11 12.81 -3.18 10.16
C PHE A 11 11.95 -1.93 9.93
N LYS A 12 10.78 -1.85 10.55
CA LYS A 12 9.92 -0.67 10.48
C LYS A 12 10.61 0.57 11.03
N GLU A 13 11.35 0.46 12.13
CA GLU A 13 12.10 1.58 12.70
C GLU A 13 13.23 2.03 11.75
N LYS A 14 14.01 1.08 11.21
CA LYS A 14 15.07 1.37 10.22
C LYS A 14 14.51 2.05 8.97
N ALA A 15 13.49 1.46 8.35
CA ALA A 15 12.84 2.01 7.16
C ALA A 15 12.15 3.36 7.42
N SER A 16 11.77 3.64 8.68
CA SER A 16 11.21 4.94 9.05
C SER A 16 12.26 6.04 9.18
N LYS A 17 13.48 5.69 9.62
CA LYS A 17 14.61 6.62 9.76
C LYS A 17 15.20 7.00 8.39
N GLU A 18 15.33 6.04 7.48
CA GLU A 18 15.96 6.24 6.16
C GLU A 18 14.99 5.93 5.00
N PRO A 19 13.88 6.67 4.83
CA PRO A 19 12.84 6.32 3.85
C PRO A 19 13.35 6.27 2.41
N ASP A 20 14.30 7.13 2.04
CA ASP A 20 14.86 7.19 0.67
C ASP A 20 15.66 5.94 0.28
N LYS A 21 16.14 5.18 1.27
CA LYS A 21 16.88 3.92 1.06
C LYS A 21 15.96 2.73 0.81
N TYR A 22 14.77 2.74 1.42
CA TYR A 22 13.86 1.58 1.42
C TYR A 22 12.62 1.77 0.54
N TYR A 23 12.35 2.99 0.07
CA TYR A 23 11.22 3.32 -0.79
C TYR A 23 11.68 4.19 -1.95
N ALA A 24 10.97 4.12 -3.08
CA ALA A 24 11.20 4.98 -4.24
C ALA A 24 10.64 6.40 -4.00
N THR A 25 11.18 7.12 -3.03
CA THR A 25 10.62 8.38 -2.54
C THR A 25 10.62 9.49 -3.60
N SER A 26 11.60 9.49 -4.50
CA SER A 26 11.64 10.41 -5.64
C SER A 26 10.45 10.20 -6.58
N VAL A 27 10.15 8.95 -6.92
CA VAL A 27 8.98 8.57 -7.73
C VAL A 27 7.70 8.94 -7.00
N LEU A 28 7.57 8.58 -5.72
CA LEU A 28 6.39 8.91 -4.92
C LEU A 28 6.10 10.42 -4.90
N LYS A 29 7.12 11.25 -4.64
CA LYS A 29 6.97 12.72 -4.67
C LYS A 29 6.58 13.22 -6.06
N LYS A 30 7.18 12.67 -7.13
CA LYS A 30 6.85 13.03 -8.51
C LYS A 30 5.40 12.69 -8.86
N GLU A 31 4.88 11.58 -8.36
CA GLU A 31 3.49 11.14 -8.52
C GLU A 31 2.52 11.83 -7.54
N GLY A 32 2.96 12.87 -6.82
CA GLY A 32 2.12 13.69 -5.93
C GLY A 32 1.88 13.12 -4.54
N PHE A 33 2.57 12.05 -4.15
CA PHE A 33 2.45 11.50 -2.80
C PHE A 33 3.25 12.34 -1.79
N SER A 34 2.65 12.51 -0.61
CA SER A 34 3.28 13.12 0.55
C SER A 34 3.42 12.10 1.68
N ARG A 35 4.54 12.16 2.41
CA ARG A 35 4.79 11.30 3.57
C ARG A 35 4.15 11.89 4.81
N LYS A 36 3.35 11.09 5.52
CA LYS A 36 2.59 11.50 6.70
C LYS A 36 2.77 10.50 7.84
N LYS A 37 2.44 10.91 9.07
CA LYS A 37 2.41 10.05 10.25
C LYS A 37 0.96 9.84 10.69
N CYS A 38 0.54 8.59 10.83
CA CYS A 38 -0.82 8.26 11.24
C CYS A 38 -1.08 8.74 12.66
N SER A 39 -2.17 9.49 12.87
CA SER A 39 -2.56 10.02 14.19
C SER A 39 -2.94 8.92 15.19
N LYS A 40 -3.38 7.74 14.72
CA LYS A 40 -3.83 6.63 15.59
C LYS A 40 -2.75 5.61 15.94
N CYS A 41 -1.89 5.25 14.99
CA CYS A 41 -0.91 4.17 15.19
C CYS A 41 0.55 4.61 15.05
N GLY A 42 0.80 5.90 14.79
CA GLY A 42 2.14 6.46 14.66
C GLY A 42 2.96 5.99 13.46
N THR A 43 2.39 5.13 12.60
CA THR A 43 3.07 4.59 11.41
C THR A 43 3.16 5.64 10.32
N TYR A 44 4.33 5.76 9.69
CA TYR A 44 4.49 6.58 8.49
C TYR A 44 3.83 5.92 7.28
N TYR A 45 3.19 6.72 6.44
CA TYR A 45 2.54 6.28 5.20
C TYR A 45 2.67 7.36 4.13
N TRP A 46 2.42 6.98 2.87
CA TRP A 46 2.41 7.89 1.73
C TRP A 46 0.98 8.02 1.22
N SER A 47 0.53 9.25 0.98
CA SER A 47 -0.80 9.51 0.44
C SER A 47 -0.82 10.75 -0.47
N VAL A 48 -1.71 10.71 -1.46
CA VAL A 48 -2.12 11.85 -2.28
C VAL A 48 -3.28 12.63 -1.65
N THR A 49 -3.95 12.06 -0.64
CA THR A 49 -5.09 12.68 0.06
C THR A 49 -4.64 13.42 1.31
N ASN A 50 -5.51 14.29 1.84
CA ASN A 50 -5.29 15.02 3.09
C ASN A 50 -5.66 14.24 4.37
N ASP A 51 -5.90 12.94 4.25
CA ASP A 51 -6.24 12.10 5.40
C ASP A 51 -5.14 12.13 6.48
N ASN A 52 -5.55 11.93 7.74
CA ASN A 52 -4.67 11.91 8.90
C ASN A 52 -4.36 10.47 9.42
N VAL A 53 -4.94 9.45 8.78
CA VAL A 53 -4.78 8.02 9.13
C VAL A 53 -4.24 7.21 7.95
N CYS A 54 -3.56 6.09 8.24
CA CYS A 54 -2.81 5.31 7.24
C CYS A 54 -3.64 4.35 6.36
N GLY A 55 -4.98 4.41 6.40
CA GLY A 55 -5.83 3.52 5.60
C GLY A 55 -6.01 2.10 6.17
N ASN A 56 -5.27 1.69 7.21
CA ASN A 56 -5.53 0.43 7.91
C ASN A 56 -6.96 0.44 8.50
N PRO A 57 -7.76 -0.65 8.39
CA PRO A 57 -9.11 -0.72 8.94
C PRO A 57 -9.19 -0.32 10.41
N ALA A 58 -8.24 -0.73 11.25
CA ALA A 58 -8.19 -0.37 12.67
C ALA A 58 -8.03 1.15 12.90
N CYS A 59 -7.40 1.86 11.96
CA CYS A 59 -7.27 3.32 12.01
C CYS A 59 -8.41 4.04 11.28
N SER A 60 -8.99 3.43 10.27
CA SER A 60 -9.89 4.09 9.31
C SER A 60 -11.38 3.86 9.60
N GLY A 61 -11.71 3.18 10.69
CA GLY A 61 -13.10 2.89 11.07
C GLY A 61 -13.67 1.63 10.41
N GLY A 62 -12.82 0.68 10.01
CA GLY A 62 -13.23 -0.58 9.37
C GLY A 62 -13.03 -0.61 7.85
N PHE A 63 -13.63 -1.62 7.20
CA PHE A 63 -13.59 -1.77 5.76
C PHE A 63 -14.64 -0.88 5.09
N ARG A 64 -14.19 0.12 4.31
CA ARG A 64 -15.06 1.11 3.66
C ARG A 64 -15.68 0.66 2.32
N PHE A 65 -15.25 -0.49 1.78
CA PHE A 65 -15.65 -0.95 0.45
C PHE A 65 -16.90 -1.85 0.45
N ILE A 66 -17.37 -2.31 1.62
CA ILE A 66 -18.56 -3.15 1.74
C ILE A 66 -19.79 -2.28 1.41
N GLY A 67 -20.52 -2.63 0.35
CA GLY A 67 -21.64 -1.83 -0.17
C GLY A 67 -21.24 -0.57 -0.95
N ASN A 68 -19.95 -0.23 -1.01
CA ASN A 68 -19.41 0.94 -1.70
C ASN A 68 -18.10 0.59 -2.41
N THR A 69 -18.18 -0.28 -3.41
CA THR A 69 -16.99 -0.77 -4.10
C THR A 69 -16.27 0.35 -4.87
N PRO A 70 -14.95 0.52 -4.70
CA PRO A 70 -14.17 1.44 -5.52
C PRO A 70 -13.86 0.85 -6.91
N ALA A 71 -14.08 -0.45 -7.11
CA ALA A 71 -13.77 -1.12 -8.36
C ALA A 71 -14.78 -0.75 -9.46
N LYS A 72 -14.27 -0.28 -10.60
CA LYS A 72 -15.10 0.09 -11.78
C LYS A 72 -15.66 -1.12 -12.52
N LYS A 73 -15.03 -2.29 -12.38
CA LYS A 73 -15.41 -3.53 -13.05
C LYS A 73 -15.65 -4.61 -12.00
N LYS A 74 -16.79 -5.29 -12.10
CA LYS A 74 -17.07 -6.49 -11.31
C LYS A 74 -16.35 -7.66 -11.95
N LEU A 75 -15.52 -8.34 -11.16
CA LEU A 75 -14.73 -9.49 -11.59
C LEU A 75 -15.03 -10.66 -10.67
N ASP A 76 -15.13 -11.85 -11.24
CA ASP A 76 -15.09 -13.11 -10.51
C ASP A 76 -13.63 -13.54 -10.29
N TYR A 77 -13.44 -14.69 -9.64
CA TYR A 77 -12.10 -15.17 -9.29
C TYR A 77 -11.18 -15.33 -10.52
N ILE A 78 -11.70 -15.96 -11.58
CA ILE A 78 -10.94 -16.19 -12.83
C ILE A 78 -10.71 -14.87 -13.58
N GLY A 79 -11.72 -13.99 -13.60
CA GLY A 79 -11.66 -12.68 -14.23
C GLY A 79 -10.56 -11.78 -13.64
N VAL A 80 -10.33 -11.84 -12.33
CA VAL A 80 -9.21 -11.11 -11.69
C VAL A 80 -7.87 -11.56 -12.27
N TRP A 81 -7.64 -12.87 -12.39
CA TRP A 81 -6.39 -13.38 -12.95
C TRP A 81 -6.21 -13.00 -14.42
N ASN A 82 -7.27 -13.13 -15.23
CA ASN A 82 -7.21 -12.80 -16.65
C ASN A 82 -6.91 -11.30 -16.89
N GLU A 83 -7.54 -10.39 -16.14
CA GLU A 83 -7.27 -8.95 -16.23
C GLU A 83 -5.84 -8.62 -15.80
N PHE A 84 -5.38 -9.21 -14.68
CA PHE A 84 -4.01 -9.04 -14.20
C PHE A 84 -3.00 -9.51 -15.24
N SER A 85 -3.13 -10.76 -15.71
CA SER A 85 -2.26 -11.36 -16.72
C SER A 85 -2.23 -10.56 -18.03
N SER A 86 -3.39 -10.11 -18.51
CA SER A 86 -3.51 -9.29 -19.72
C SER A 86 -2.78 -7.95 -19.59
N LEU A 87 -2.91 -7.27 -18.45
CA LEU A 87 -2.22 -6.00 -18.19
C LEU A 87 -0.71 -6.18 -18.21
N PHE A 88 -0.20 -7.19 -17.48
CA PHE A 88 1.23 -7.44 -17.38
C PHE A 88 1.83 -7.94 -18.70
N LYS A 89 1.08 -8.70 -19.51
CA LYS A 89 1.51 -9.07 -20.86
C LYS A 89 1.74 -7.85 -21.75
N LYS A 90 0.91 -6.81 -21.64
CA LYS A 90 1.09 -5.54 -22.37
C LYS A 90 2.34 -4.78 -21.93
N TRP A 91 2.81 -5.01 -20.71
CA TRP A 91 4.06 -4.45 -20.18
C TRP A 91 5.28 -5.34 -20.46
N GLY A 92 5.12 -6.43 -21.22
CA GLY A 92 6.21 -7.31 -21.64
C GLY A 92 6.50 -8.47 -20.68
N TYR A 93 5.66 -8.71 -19.68
CA TYR A 93 5.79 -9.86 -18.78
C TYR A 93 5.18 -11.13 -19.39
N THR A 94 5.75 -12.29 -19.07
CA THR A 94 5.21 -13.60 -19.44
C THR A 94 4.38 -14.16 -18.28
N PRO A 95 3.07 -14.39 -18.45
CA PRO A 95 2.25 -15.08 -17.46
C PRO A 95 2.75 -16.51 -17.23
N ILE A 96 2.70 -16.99 -15.98
CA ILE A 96 3.04 -18.37 -15.58
C ILE A 96 1.74 -19.10 -15.25
#